data_AF-A0A3C0GFG7-F1
#
_entry.id   AF-A0A3C0GFG7-F1
#
_cell.length_a   1.000
_cell.length_b   1.000
_cell.length_c   1.000
_cell.angle_alpha   90.00
_cell.angle_beta   90.00
_cell.angle_gamma   90.00
#
_symmetry.space_group_name_H-M   'P 1'
#
loop_
_entity.id
_entity.type
_entity.pdbx_description
1 polymer ?
#
loop_
_entity_poly.entity_id
_entity_poly.type
_entity_poly.pdbx_seq_one_letter_code
_entity_poly.pdbx_strand_id
1 'polypeptide(L)' 'MEMGDLVYIPQGVEMWRPMDNGMKMIITDKPVTGVFIKHDNRHIYQVYTNAEWQVQKKHVYPMEGAC' A
#
# COMPACT_ATOMS: atom_id res chain seq x y z
N MET A 1 2.73 -0.02 -13.31
CA MET A 1 2.27 0.74 -12.15
C MET A 1 3.28 1.85 -11.95
N GLU A 2 2.86 3.07 -12.17
CA GLU A 2 3.64 4.29 -12.09
C GLU A 2 3.24 5.09 -10.85
N MET A 3 4.13 5.96 -10.39
CA MET A 3 3.85 6.84 -9.27
C MET A 3 2.60 7.68 -9.56
N GLY A 4 1.64 7.65 -8.63
CA GLY A 4 0.34 8.32 -8.80
C GLY A 4 -0.80 7.38 -9.20
N ASP A 5 -0.52 6.15 -9.61
CA ASP A 5 -1.57 5.17 -9.95
C ASP A 5 -2.44 4.85 -8.73
N LEU A 6 -3.75 4.74 -8.97
CA LEU A 6 -4.67 4.19 -7.97
C LEU A 6 -4.43 2.69 -7.80
N VAL A 7 -4.38 2.27 -6.55
CA VAL A 7 -4.19 0.88 -6.17
C VAL A 7 -5.25 0.41 -5.20
N TYR A 8 -5.55 -0.88 -5.30
CA TYR A 8 -6.44 -1.61 -4.43
C TYR A 8 -5.64 -2.56 -3.54
N ILE A 9 -5.96 -2.56 -2.25
CA ILE A 9 -5.37 -3.41 -1.22
C ILE A 9 -6.52 -4.20 -0.57
N PRO A 10 -6.54 -5.54 -0.64
CA PRO A 10 -7.59 -6.35 -0.02
C PRO A 10 -7.70 -6.17 1.49
N GLN A 11 -8.82 -6.65 2.04
CA GLN A 11 -8.98 -6.88 3.49
C GLN A 11 -8.00 -7.96 3.98
N GLY A 12 -7.57 -7.87 5.24
CA GLY A 12 -6.69 -8.87 5.87
C GLY A 12 -5.21 -8.72 5.50
N VAL A 13 -4.82 -7.59 4.92
CA VAL A 13 -3.45 -7.33 4.47
C VAL A 13 -2.70 -6.52 5.52
N GLU A 14 -1.50 -6.99 5.85
CA GLU A 14 -0.58 -6.27 6.73
C GLU A 14 0.03 -5.06 6.01
N MET A 15 0.04 -3.93 6.71
CA MET A 15 0.66 -2.69 6.29
C MET A 15 1.56 -2.16 7.41
N TRP A 16 2.74 -1.68 7.06
CA TRP A 16 3.74 -1.20 8.02
C TRP A 16 4.13 0.24 7.75
N ARG A 17 4.44 1.02 8.78
CA ARG A 17 5.09 2.31 8.60
C ARG A 17 6.05 2.62 9.73
N PRO A 18 7.21 3.24 9.45
CA PRO A 18 8.09 3.74 10.50
C PRO A 18 7.40 4.86 11.30
N MET A 19 7.66 4.89 12.60
CA MET A 19 7.26 5.92 13.55
C MET A 19 8.49 6.29 14.38
N ASP A 20 8.46 7.42 15.07
CA ASP A 20 9.60 7.90 15.88
C ASP A 20 10.09 6.88 16.92
N ASN A 21 9.21 6.00 17.40
CA ASN A 21 9.48 4.99 18.42
C ASN A 21 9.43 3.54 17.91
N GLY A 22 9.50 3.31 16.60
CA GLY A 22 9.55 1.96 16.04
C GLY A 22 8.74 1.79 14.77
N MET A 23 8.04 0.65 14.64
CA MET A 23 7.26 0.32 13.46
C MET A 23 5.81 0.10 13.84
N LYS A 24 4.90 0.85 13.21
CA LYS A 24 3.47 0.62 13.33
C LYS A 24 3.05 -0.41 12.29
N MET A 25 2.36 -1.46 12.73
CA MET A 25 1.73 -2.44 11.86
C MET A 25 0.20 -2.36 12.04
N ILE A 26 -0.53 -2.44 10.93
CA ILE A 26 -1.98 -2.59 10.92
C ILE A 26 -2.36 -3.72 9.96
N ILE A 27 -3.55 -4.29 10.17
CA ILE A 27 -4.19 -5.20 9.22
C ILE A 27 -5.43 -4.49 8.70
N THR A 28 -5.63 -4.49 7.39
CA THR A 28 -6.80 -3.87 6.78
C THR A 28 -8.09 -4.56 7.23
N ASP A 29 -9.00 -3.80 7.84
CA ASP A 29 -10.30 -4.28 8.34
C ASP A 29 -11.33 -4.41 7.21
N LYS A 30 -11.14 -3.66 6.13
CA LYS A 30 -11.89 -3.68 4.87
C LYS A 30 -10.94 -3.39 3.71
N PRO A 31 -11.34 -3.62 2.45
CA PRO A 31 -10.49 -3.24 1.33
C PRO A 31 -10.19 -1.73 1.31
N VAL A 32 -8.96 -1.39 0.96
CA VAL A 32 -8.45 -0.01 0.97
C VAL A 32 -7.99 0.38 -0.42
N THR A 33 -8.44 1.54 -0.87
CA THR A 33 -7.87 2.22 -2.05
C THR A 33 -6.75 3.14 -1.58
N GLY A 34 -5.64 3.14 -2.32
CA GLY A 34 -4.52 4.03 -2.09
C GLY A 34 -3.92 4.53 -3.40
N VAL A 35 -2.85 5.29 -3.28
CA VAL A 35 -2.03 5.77 -4.40
C VAL A 35 -0.67 5.10 -4.31
N PHE A 36 -0.21 4.53 -5.42
CA PHE A 36 1.15 4.00 -5.49
C PHE A 36 2.17 5.14 -5.47
N ILE A 37 3.13 5.08 -4.55
CA ILE A 37 4.20 6.09 -4.44
C ILE A 37 5.45 5.57 -5.14
N LYS A 38 6.00 4.46 -4.68
CA LYS A 38 7.24 3.89 -5.22
C LYS A 38 7.44 2.42 -4.85
N HIS A 39 8.36 1.80 -5.58
CA HIS A 39 9.00 0.56 -5.17
C HIS A 39 10.03 0.86 -4.08
N ASP A 40 9.92 0.20 -2.93
CA ASP A 40 10.91 0.30 -1.85
C ASP A 40 11.97 -0.80 -1.96
N ASN A 41 11.53 -2.04 -2.25
CA ASN A 41 12.41 -3.19 -2.52
C ASN A 41 11.71 -4.21 -3.46
N ARG A 42 12.35 -5.36 -3.73
CA ARG A 42 11.82 -6.44 -4.60
C ARG A 42 10.43 -6.93 -4.20
N HIS A 43 10.05 -6.83 -2.93
CA HIS A 43 8.81 -7.37 -2.38
C HIS A 43 7.88 -6.34 -1.75
N ILE A 44 8.27 -5.06 -1.67
CA ILE A 44 7.54 -4.04 -0.90
C ILE A 44 7.25 -2.82 -1.78
N TYR A 45 5.99 -2.39 -1.75
CA TYR A 45 5.51 -1.13 -2.32
C TYR A 45 5.22 -0.14 -1.21
N GLN A 46 5.51 1.13 -1.49
CA GLN A 46 5.06 2.23 -0.67
C GLN A 46 3.80 2.84 -1.30
N VAL A 47 2.75 2.95 -0.50
CA VAL A 47 1.42 3.41 -0.91
C VAL A 47 0.93 4.49 0.04
N TYR A 48 0.17 5.45 -0.46
CA TYR A 48 -0.52 6.46 0.33
C TYR A 48 -2.00 6.13 0.44
N THR A 49 -2.52 5.96 1.65
CA THR A 49 -3.97 5.80 1.90
C THR A 49 -4.48 6.98 2.72
N ASN A 50 -4.25 6.94 4.03
CA ASN A 50 -4.38 8.06 4.98
C ASN A 50 -3.03 8.52 5.53
N ALA A 51 -1.98 7.77 5.19
CA ALA A 51 -0.58 8.02 5.48
C ALA A 51 0.24 7.16 4.52
N GLU A 52 1.55 7.33 4.53
CA GLU A 52 2.45 6.43 3.82
C GLU A 52 2.59 5.10 4.56
N TRP A 53 2.42 4.02 3.81
CA TRP A 53 2.53 2.65 4.29
C TRP A 53 3.34 1.81 3.33
N GLN A 54 4.09 0.88 3.89
CA GLN A 54 4.72 -0.23 3.19
C GLN A 54 3.75 -1.40 3.16
N VAL A 55 3.63 -2.04 1.99
CA VAL A 55 2.76 -3.21 1.78
C VAL A 55 3.49 -4.20 0.89
N GLN A 56 3.30 -5.50 1.12
CA GLN A 56 3.87 -6.50 0.23
C GLN A 56 3.27 -6.36 -1.17
N LYS A 57 4.13 -6.27 -2.18
CA LYS A 57 3.78 -6.12 -3.61
C LYS A 57 2.66 -7.06 -4.06
N LYS A 58 2.66 -8.31 -3.59
CA LYS A 58 1.67 -9.34 -3.98
C LYS A 58 0.24 -9.00 -3.57
N HIS A 59 0.03 -8.06 -2.66
CA HIS A 59 -1.27 -7.62 -2.18
C HIS A 59 -1.66 -6.23 -2.71
N VAL A 60 -0.88 -5.64 -3.62
CA VAL A 60 -1.17 -4.33 -4.20
C VAL A 60 -1.53 -4.52 -5.67
N TYR A 61 -2.78 -4.24 -6.00
CA TYR A 61 -3.33 -4.43 -7.33
C TYR A 61 -3.56 -3.07 -7.98
N PRO A 62 -3.16 -2.86 -9.24
CA PRO A 62 -3.53 -1.64 -9.95
C PRO A 62 -5.06 -1.61 -10.08
N MET A 63 -5.67 -0.47 -9.74
CA MET A 63 -7.03 -0.20 -10.20
C MET A 63 -6.88 0.31 -11.63
N GLU A 64 -6.85 -0.61 -12.60
CA GLU A 64 -6.86 -0.21 -14.00
C GLU A 64 -8.02 0.75 -14.23
N GLY A 65 -7.73 1.88 -14.88
CA GLY A 65 -8.76 2.75 -15.39
C GLY A 65 -9.64 1.95 -16.34
N ALA A 66 -10.89 1.72 -15.93
CA ALA A 66 -11.95 1.50 -16.90
C ALA A 66 -11.98 2.74 -17.80
N CYS A 67 -11.36 2.62 -18.96
CA CYS A 67 -11.47 3.55 -20.08
C CYS A 67 -11.75 2.70 -21.32
#